data_AF-A0A2K3K7D7-F1
#
_entry.id   AF-A0A2K3K7D7-F1
#
_cell.length_a   1.000
_cell.length_b   1.000
_cell.length_c   1.000
_cell.angle_alpha   90.00
_cell.angle_beta   90.00
_cell.angle_gamma   90.00
#
_symmetry.space_group_name_H-M   'P 1'
#
loop_
_entity.id
_entity.type
_entity.pdbx_description
1 polymer ?
#
loop_
_entity_poly.entity_id
_entity_poly.type
_entity_poly.pdbx_seq_one_letter_code
_entity_poly.pdbx_strand_id
1 'polypeptide(L)'
;MEVLRVQTIAHQSKEATIPSMFLRSETEQPGTTTVQGVKLEVPIIDFSNEDKAKLQHEIVEASKEWGMFQIVNHDIPNDVIKKLQSVGKEFFELPQEEKEVIAKPVGSDSMEGYGTKLQKEVNGKKGWVDHLFHIIWPTSSINYRFWPNKPASY
;
A
#
# COMPACT_ATOMS: atom_id res chain seq x y z
N MET A 1 9.22 23.59 5.61
CA MET A 1 9.48 22.43 6.49
C MET A 1 9.92 21.29 5.61
N GLU A 2 11.05 20.68 5.93
CA GLU A 2 11.56 19.50 5.22
C GLU A 2 10.60 18.31 5.42
N VAL A 3 10.26 17.62 4.33
CA VAL A 3 9.38 16.45 4.41
C VAL A 3 10.24 15.25 4.81
N LEU A 4 10.03 14.75 6.03
CA LEU A 4 10.72 13.55 6.50
C LEU A 4 10.13 12.30 5.85
N ARG A 5 10.96 11.57 5.10
CA ARG A 5 10.61 10.29 4.48
C ARG A 5 10.89 9.14 5.43
N VAL A 6 9.94 8.22 5.55
CA VAL A 6 10.03 7.11 6.51
C VAL A 6 11.21 6.19 6.18
N GLN A 7 11.43 5.92 4.89
CA GLN A 7 12.58 5.13 4.45
C GLN A 7 13.90 5.79 4.88
N THR A 8 14.05 7.10 4.71
CA THR A 8 15.24 7.85 5.13
C THR A 8 15.45 7.77 6.64
N ILE A 9 14.39 7.96 7.43
CA ILE A 9 14.44 7.82 8.89
C ILE A 9 14.91 6.40 9.27
N ALA A 10 14.32 5.37 8.65
CA ALA A 10 14.67 3.98 8.93
C ALA A 10 16.14 3.66 8.61
N HIS A 11 16.71 4.22 7.54
CA HIS A 11 18.12 4.01 7.18
C HIS A 11 19.09 4.78 8.07
N GLN A 12 18.71 5.98 8.54
CA GLN A 12 19.57 6.84 9.36
C GLN A 12 19.52 6.50 10.85
N SER A 13 18.45 5.83 11.31
CA SER A 13 18.28 5.47 12.72
C SER A 13 19.33 4.46 13.16
N LYS A 14 20.33 4.92 13.92
CA LYS A 14 21.35 4.06 14.54
C LYS A 14 20.90 3.44 15.87
N GLU A 15 19.85 3.99 16.47
CA GLU A 15 19.23 3.50 17.70
C GLU A 15 17.81 2.99 17.42
N ALA A 16 17.29 2.15 18.32
CA ALA A 16 15.97 1.52 18.20
C ALA A 16 14.79 2.47 18.58
N THR A 17 14.98 3.79 18.53
CA THR A 17 13.98 4.76 19.00
C THR A 17 13.21 5.37 17.83
N ILE A 18 11.93 5.01 17.74
CA ILE A 18 10.99 5.55 16.74
C ILE A 18 10.52 6.95 17.19
N PRO A 19 10.51 7.98 16.31
CA PRO A 19 10.01 9.31 16.66
C PRO A 19 8.55 9.28 17.14
N SER A 20 8.23 10.10 18.14
CA SER A 20 6.93 10.11 18.84
C SER A 20 5.71 10.39 17.94
N MET A 21 5.92 11.03 16.79
CA MET A 21 4.90 11.26 15.76
C MET A 21 4.42 9.98 15.08
N PHE A 22 5.18 8.90 15.13
CA PHE A 22 4.82 7.58 14.60
C PHE A 22 4.36 6.59 15.69
N LEU A 23 4.56 6.92 16.96
CA LEU A 23 4.09 6.11 18.09
C LEU A 23 2.56 6.20 18.18
N ARG A 24 1.89 5.06 18.00
CA ARG A 24 0.43 4.91 18.14
C ARG A 24 -0.01 5.08 19.60
N SER A 25 -1.28 5.43 19.84
CA SER A 25 -1.81 5.47 21.21
C SER A 25 -1.79 4.08 21.83
N GLU A 26 -1.82 3.98 23.16
CA GLU A 26 -1.80 2.67 23.86
C GLU A 26 -2.92 1.73 23.36
N THR A 27 -4.09 2.28 22.99
CA THR A 27 -5.23 1.54 22.44
C THR A 27 -5.04 1.03 21.01
N GLU A 28 -4.09 1.59 20.27
CA GLU A 28 -3.76 1.25 18.89
C GLU A 28 -2.45 0.44 18.77
N GLN A 29 -1.64 0.43 19.83
CA GLN A 29 -0.44 -0.38 19.87
C GLN A 29 -0.80 -1.87 19.88
N PRO A 30 0.04 -2.75 19.32
CA PRO A 30 -0.21 -4.19 19.38
C PRO A 30 -0.32 -4.63 20.85
N GLY A 31 -1.54 -4.90 21.30
CA GLY A 31 -1.76 -5.62 22.56
C GLY A 31 -1.44 -7.10 22.39
N THR A 32 -1.34 -7.83 23.50
CA THR A 32 -1.52 -9.29 23.48
C THR A 32 -2.83 -9.55 22.75
N THR A 33 -2.77 -10.21 21.59
CA THR A 33 -3.94 -10.34 20.70
C THR A 33 -5.15 -10.81 21.51
N THR A 34 -6.29 -10.15 21.37
CA THR A 34 -7.56 -10.57 21.99
C THR A 34 -8.12 -11.85 21.36
N VAL A 35 -7.47 -12.40 20.33
CA VAL A 35 -7.81 -13.72 19.77
C VAL A 35 -7.20 -14.81 20.66
N GLN A 36 -7.86 -15.07 21.78
CA GLN A 36 -7.79 -16.39 22.44
C GLN A 36 -8.96 -17.21 21.92
N GLY A 37 -8.73 -18.03 20.89
CA GLY A 37 -9.80 -18.81 20.26
C GLY A 37 -9.53 -19.16 18.81
N VAL A 38 -10.62 -19.43 18.09
CA VAL A 38 -10.69 -19.99 16.74
C VAL A 38 -9.73 -19.27 15.78
N LYS A 39 -8.90 -20.04 15.09
CA LYS A 39 -8.11 -19.59 13.95
C LYS A 39 -9.09 -19.20 12.83
N LEU A 40 -9.49 -17.93 12.81
CA LEU A 40 -10.30 -17.37 11.75
C LEU A 40 -9.45 -17.30 10.48
N GLU A 41 -9.76 -18.16 9.52
CA GLU A 41 -9.13 -18.15 8.20
C GLU A 41 -9.98 -17.28 7.27
N VAL A 42 -9.38 -16.20 6.77
CA VAL A 42 -10.01 -15.33 5.76
C VAL A 42 -10.47 -16.20 4.59
N PRO A 43 -11.71 -16.03 4.08
CA PRO A 43 -12.21 -16.83 2.96
C PRO A 43 -11.28 -16.78 1.75
N ILE A 44 -11.05 -17.93 1.13
CA ILE A 44 -10.28 -18.07 -0.11
C ILE A 44 -11.27 -18.47 -1.20
N ILE A 45 -11.32 -17.68 -2.27
CA ILE A 45 -12.21 -17.89 -3.40
C ILE A 45 -11.39 -18.32 -4.62
N ASP A 46 -11.73 -19.46 -5.20
CA ASP A 46 -11.05 -20.03 -6.36
C ASP A 46 -11.74 -19.58 -7.66
N PHE A 47 -11.07 -18.72 -8.43
CA PHE A 47 -11.59 -18.19 -9.69
C PHE A 47 -11.53 -19.18 -10.86
N SER A 48 -10.86 -20.33 -10.70
CA SER A 48 -10.90 -21.41 -11.70
C SER A 48 -12.20 -22.22 -11.66
N ASN A 49 -13.09 -21.98 -10.70
CA ASN A 49 -14.37 -22.67 -10.60
C ASN A 49 -15.30 -22.31 -11.78
N GLU A 50 -15.63 -23.31 -12.60
CA GLU A 50 -16.50 -23.13 -13.77
C GLU A 50 -17.96 -22.82 -13.39
N ASP A 51 -18.40 -23.18 -12.18
CA ASP A 51 -19.73 -22.83 -11.66
C ASP A 51 -19.77 -21.35 -11.24
N LYS A 52 -20.13 -20.50 -12.20
CA LYS A 52 -20.27 -19.05 -12.00
C LYS A 52 -21.29 -18.67 -10.93
N ALA A 53 -22.35 -19.46 -10.74
CA ALA A 53 -23.37 -19.16 -9.74
C ALA A 53 -22.83 -19.40 -8.33
N LYS A 54 -22.11 -20.52 -8.14
CA LYS A 54 -21.40 -20.80 -6.90
C LYS A 54 -20.33 -19.75 -6.61
N LEU A 55 -19.51 -19.38 -7.60
CA LEU A 55 -18.48 -18.35 -7.45
C LEU A 55 -19.07 -17.00 -7.01
N GLN A 56 -20.16 -16.56 -7.65
CA GLN A 56 -20.86 -15.34 -7.25
C GLN A 56 -21.39 -15.42 -5.82
N HIS A 57 -21.96 -16.55 -5.43
CA HIS A 57 -22.47 -16.77 -4.08
C HIS A 57 -21.34 -16.68 -3.04
N GLU A 58 -20.21 -17.33 -3.28
CA GLU A 58 -19.03 -17.27 -2.39
C GLU A 58 -18.51 -15.83 -2.23
N ILE A 59 -18.47 -15.04 -3.31
CA ILE A 59 -18.07 -13.63 -3.27
C ILE A 59 -19.05 -12.82 -2.40
N VAL A 60 -20.36 -13.00 -2.60
CA VAL A 60 -21.39 -12.26 -1.84
C VAL A 60 -21.31 -12.61 -0.35
N GLU A 61 -21.25 -13.91 -0.02
CA GLU A 61 -21.19 -14.36 1.37
C GLU A 61 -19.91 -13.88 2.06
N ALA A 62 -18.74 -14.02 1.42
CA ALA A 62 -17.50 -13.52 2.00
C ALA A 62 -17.52 -11.98 2.17
N SER A 63 -18.08 -11.24 1.20
CA SER A 63 -18.24 -9.80 1.31
C SER A 63 -19.16 -9.39 2.46
N LYS A 64 -20.25 -10.12 2.68
CA LYS A 64 -21.26 -9.82 3.72
C LYS A 64 -20.78 -10.20 5.12
N GLU A 65 -20.21 -11.39 5.26
CA GLU A 65 -19.85 -11.95 6.56
C GLU A 65 -18.46 -11.49 7.03
N TRP A 66 -17.53 -11.24 6.09
CA TRP A 66 -16.13 -10.86 6.42
C TRP A 66 -15.74 -9.45 5.98
N GLY A 67 -16.34 -8.93 4.91
CA GLY A 67 -15.90 -7.67 4.29
C GLY A 67 -14.57 -7.76 3.54
N MET A 68 -13.94 -8.94 3.50
CA MET A 68 -12.69 -9.22 2.79
C MET A 68 -12.57 -10.71 2.45
N PHE A 69 -11.79 -11.02 1.42
CA PHE A 69 -11.45 -12.38 1.00
C PHE A 69 -10.15 -12.38 0.19
N GLN A 70 -9.53 -13.54 0.04
CA GLN A 70 -8.41 -13.76 -0.88
C GLN A 70 -8.93 -14.43 -2.15
N ILE A 71 -8.32 -14.10 -3.28
CA ILE A 71 -8.63 -14.74 -4.56
C ILE A 71 -7.42 -15.58 -4.99
N VAL A 72 -7.65 -16.82 -5.41
CA VAL A 72 -6.65 -17.69 -6.05
C VAL A 72 -7.11 -18.06 -7.46
N ASN A 73 -6.16 -18.48 -8.31
CA ASN A 73 -6.42 -18.82 -9.71
C ASN A 73 -7.15 -17.70 -10.48
N HIS A 74 -6.77 -16.45 -10.23
CA HIS A 74 -7.36 -15.24 -10.84
C HIS A 74 -6.89 -14.96 -12.28
N ASP A 75 -6.18 -15.90 -12.92
CA ASP A 75 -5.59 -15.80 -14.26
C ASP A 75 -4.57 -14.66 -14.52
N ILE A 76 -4.35 -13.74 -13.57
CA ILE A 76 -3.24 -12.78 -13.63
C ILE A 76 -1.91 -13.55 -13.66
N PRO A 77 -1.09 -13.41 -14.72
CA PRO A 77 0.17 -14.14 -14.84
C PRO A 77 1.17 -13.79 -13.71
N ASN A 78 1.84 -14.82 -13.18
CA ASN A 78 2.78 -14.65 -12.07
C ASN A 78 3.99 -13.77 -12.42
N ASP A 79 4.42 -13.76 -13.68
CA ASP A 79 5.49 -12.91 -14.19
C ASP A 79 5.11 -11.42 -14.14
N VAL A 80 3.84 -11.07 -14.41
CA VAL A 80 3.33 -9.69 -14.28
C VAL A 80 3.40 -9.23 -12.82
N ILE A 81 2.97 -10.06 -11.88
CA ILE A 81 3.01 -9.74 -10.44
C ILE A 81 4.46 -9.58 -9.96
N LYS A 82 5.35 -10.50 -10.35
CA LYS A 82 6.79 -10.44 -10.03
C LYS A 82 7.44 -9.18 -10.61
N LYS A 83 7.11 -8.82 -11.86
CA LYS A 83 7.62 -7.61 -12.51
C LYS A 83 7.15 -6.36 -11.77
N LEU A 84 5.87 -6.27 -11.41
CA LEU A 84 5.33 -5.16 -10.60
C LEU A 84 6.10 -5.00 -9.28
N GLN A 85 6.33 -6.11 -8.56
CA GLN A 85 7.08 -6.10 -7.31
C GLN A 85 8.55 -5.69 -7.50
N SER A 86 9.22 -6.20 -8.55
CA SER A 86 10.61 -5.85 -8.86
C SER A 86 10.76 -4.37 -9.20
N VAL A 87 9.94 -3.88 -10.13
CA VAL A 87 9.96 -2.48 -10.58
C VAL A 87 9.64 -1.52 -9.43
N GLY A 88 8.66 -1.86 -8.59
CA GLY A 88 8.34 -1.10 -7.38
C GLY A 88 9.53 -1.07 -6.41
N LYS A 89 10.16 -2.21 -6.16
CA LYS A 89 11.35 -2.29 -5.30
C LYS A 89 12.50 -1.45 -5.86
N GLU A 90 12.81 -1.59 -7.15
CA GLU A 90 13.85 -0.82 -7.83
C GLU A 90 13.61 0.69 -7.70
N PHE A 91 12.37 1.15 -7.87
CA PHE A 91 12.01 2.55 -7.65
C PHE A 91 12.33 3.02 -6.22
N PHE A 92 11.95 2.26 -5.18
CA PHE A 92 12.20 2.65 -3.79
C PHE A 92 13.69 2.54 -3.39
N GLU A 93 14.49 1.74 -4.11
CA GLU A 93 15.94 1.65 -3.96
C GLU A 93 16.70 2.81 -4.64
N LEU A 94 16.04 3.61 -5.48
CA LEU A 94 16.65 4.82 -6.05
C LEU A 94 17.07 5.83 -4.97
N PRO A 95 18.08 6.68 -5.26
CA PRO A 95 18.41 7.83 -4.44
C PRO A 95 17.19 8.69 -4.13
N GLN A 96 17.19 9.35 -2.97
CA GLN A 96 16.05 10.14 -2.52
C GLN A 96 15.69 11.22 -3.54
N GLU A 97 16.69 11.88 -4.11
CA GLU A 97 16.55 12.97 -5.07
C GLU A 97 15.77 12.54 -6.31
N GLU A 98 15.98 11.32 -6.80
CA GLU A 98 15.28 10.76 -7.97
C GLU A 98 13.80 10.49 -7.65
N LYS A 99 13.51 10.04 -6.42
CA LYS A 99 12.12 9.82 -5.96
C LYS A 99 11.38 11.14 -5.73
N GLU A 100 12.08 12.18 -5.27
CA GLU A 100 11.49 13.51 -5.03
C GLU A 100 11.05 14.23 -6.32
N VAL A 101 11.62 13.88 -7.48
CA VAL A 101 11.23 14.47 -8.79
C VAL A 101 9.73 14.33 -9.07
N ILE A 102 9.14 13.21 -8.64
CA ILE A 102 7.72 12.88 -8.81
C ILE A 102 6.94 12.98 -7.49
N ALA A 103 7.51 13.64 -6.48
CA ALA A 103 6.83 13.80 -5.20
C ALA A 103 5.55 14.61 -5.35
N LYS A 104 4.56 14.24 -4.54
CA LYS A 104 3.34 15.02 -4.39
C LYS A 104 3.70 16.47 -3.99
N PRO A 105 3.24 17.49 -4.73
CA PRO A 105 3.56 18.88 -4.39
C PRO A 105 3.01 19.26 -3.01
N VAL A 106 3.78 20.04 -2.25
CA VAL A 106 3.38 20.50 -0.93
C VAL A 106 2.10 21.34 -1.04
N GLY A 107 1.08 21.00 -0.24
CA GLY A 107 -0.22 21.69 -0.27
C GLY A 107 -1.13 21.28 -1.42
N SER A 108 -0.75 20.29 -2.24
CA SER A 108 -1.63 19.74 -3.27
C SER A 108 -2.69 18.80 -2.66
N ASP A 109 -3.91 18.89 -3.16
CA ASP A 109 -4.97 17.92 -2.88
C ASP A 109 -4.86 16.64 -3.71
N SER A 110 -3.97 16.60 -4.72
CA SER A 110 -3.77 15.40 -5.54
C SER A 110 -3.33 14.22 -4.68
N MET A 111 -3.88 13.03 -4.89
CA MET A 111 -3.42 11.82 -4.22
C MET A 111 -2.22 11.17 -4.92
N GLU A 112 -1.84 11.65 -6.10
CA GLU A 112 -0.82 11.04 -6.96
C GLU A 112 0.61 11.48 -6.62
N GLY A 113 1.56 10.63 -7.00
CA GLY A 113 2.99 10.85 -6.84
C GLY A 113 3.58 10.22 -5.58
N TYR A 114 4.87 10.44 -5.40
CA TYR A 114 5.63 9.90 -4.27
C TYR A 114 5.35 10.68 -2.98
N GLY A 115 4.97 9.97 -1.93
CA GLY A 115 4.40 10.54 -0.71
C GLY A 115 4.76 9.76 0.54
N THR A 116 4.54 10.39 1.69
CA THR A 116 4.68 9.77 3.04
C THR A 116 3.42 10.01 3.91
N LYS A 117 2.41 10.69 3.34
CA LYS A 117 1.16 11.05 4.00
C LYS A 117 -0.03 10.49 3.22
N LEU A 118 -0.62 9.40 3.72
CA LEU A 118 -1.73 8.69 3.06
C LEU A 118 -3.12 9.21 3.47
N GLN A 119 -3.25 9.82 4.65
CA GLN A 119 -4.54 10.20 5.24
C GLN A 119 -4.45 11.52 6.00
N LYS A 120 -5.61 12.08 6.39
CA LYS A 120 -5.65 13.07 7.47
C LYS A 120 -5.07 12.41 8.71
N GLU A 121 -3.90 12.88 9.15
CA GLU A 121 -3.21 12.41 10.34
C GLU A 121 -4.16 12.54 11.54
N VAL A 122 -4.79 11.43 11.97
CA VAL A 122 -5.70 11.43 13.11
C VAL A 122 -4.88 11.74 14.36
N ASN A 123 -5.28 12.77 15.11
CA ASN A 123 -4.56 13.25 16.29
C ASN A 123 -3.06 13.57 16.03
N GLY A 124 -2.71 13.98 14.80
CA GLY A 124 -1.33 14.31 14.42
C GLY A 124 -0.38 13.11 14.34
N LYS A 125 -0.92 11.88 14.33
CA LYS A 125 -0.13 10.64 14.19
C LYS A 125 0.08 10.30 12.73
N LYS A 126 1.33 9.99 12.38
CA LYS A 126 1.75 9.68 11.01
C LYS A 126 1.86 8.18 10.79
N GLY A 127 1.59 7.75 9.57
CA GLY A 127 1.87 6.38 9.16
C GLY A 127 3.38 6.16 8.99
N TRP A 128 3.86 4.97 9.37
CA TRP A 128 5.22 4.52 9.08
C TRP A 128 5.26 3.92 7.67
N VAL A 129 5.09 4.76 6.65
CA VAL A 129 4.98 4.34 5.26
C VAL A 129 5.36 5.45 4.30
N ASP A 130 6.18 5.12 3.31
CA ASP A 130 6.30 5.88 2.08
C ASP A 130 5.54 5.14 0.97
N HIS A 131 4.97 5.87 0.02
CA HIS A 131 4.10 5.34 -1.03
C HIS A 131 4.30 6.06 -2.35
N LEU A 132 3.82 5.44 -3.43
CA LEU A 132 3.68 6.03 -4.74
C LEU A 132 2.28 5.68 -5.26
N PHE A 133 1.50 6.69 -5.64
CA PHE A 133 0.13 6.52 -6.14
C PHE A 133 -0.06 7.08 -7.54
N HIS A 134 -0.87 6.39 -8.33
CA HIS A 134 -1.30 6.81 -9.66
C HIS A 134 -2.80 6.61 -9.81
N ILE A 135 -3.44 7.53 -10.52
CA ILE A 135 -4.78 7.29 -11.06
C ILE A 135 -4.60 6.65 -12.42
N ILE A 136 -5.02 5.39 -12.55
CA ILE A 136 -4.89 4.61 -13.81
C ILE A 136 -6.21 4.46 -14.58
N TRP A 137 -7.33 4.91 -14.01
CA TRP A 137 -8.65 4.85 -14.65
C TRP A 137 -9.57 5.98 -14.14
N PRO A 138 -10.40 6.59 -15.01
CA PRO A 138 -10.47 6.41 -16.46
C PRO A 138 -9.20 6.89 -17.17
N THR A 139 -8.98 6.46 -18.42
CA THR A 139 -7.74 6.77 -19.17
C THR A 139 -7.48 8.28 -19.31
N SER A 140 -8.54 9.09 -19.38
CA SER A 140 -8.46 10.55 -19.41
C SER A 140 -7.92 11.19 -18.13
N SER A 141 -7.93 10.46 -17.01
CA SER A 141 -7.46 10.93 -15.70
C SER A 141 -6.01 10.53 -15.43
N ILE A 142 -5.36 9.79 -16.33
CA ILE A 142 -3.98 9.36 -16.15
C ILE A 142 -3.05 10.56 -16.26
N ASN A 143 -2.31 10.83 -15.19
CA ASN A 143 -1.38 11.93 -15.11
C ASN A 143 0.08 11.46 -15.10
N TYR A 144 0.67 11.36 -16.30
CA TYR A 144 2.05 10.90 -16.47
C TYR A 144 3.13 11.77 -15.82
N ARG A 145 2.79 12.97 -15.35
CA ARG A 145 3.75 13.83 -14.61
C ARG A 145 4.28 13.15 -13.34
N PHE A 146 3.47 12.32 -12.71
CA PHE A 146 3.83 11.63 -11.47
C PHE A 146 4.49 10.28 -11.73
N TRP A 147 4.65 9.86 -12.98
CA TRP A 147 5.22 8.56 -13.33
C TRP A 147 6.76 8.65 -13.33
N PRO A 148 7.47 7.73 -12.65
CA PRO A 148 8.92 7.65 -12.69
C PRO A 148 9.44 7.38 -14.10
N ASN A 149 10.54 8.03 -14.46
CA ASN A 149 11.33 7.65 -15.64
C ASN A 149 12.40 6.58 -15.32
N LYS A 150 12.54 6.23 -14.03
CA LYS A 150 13.46 5.22 -13.50
C LYS A 150 12.71 4.34 -12.49
N PRO A 151 12.87 3.00 -12.53
CA PRO A 151 13.60 2.24 -13.55
C PRO A 151 12.95 2.37 -14.94
N ALA A 152 13.70 2.12 -16.01
CA ALA A 152 13.19 2.27 -17.39
C ALA A 152 12.05 1.28 -17.73
N SER A 153 11.84 0.27 -16.89
CA SER A 153 10.78 -0.72 -16.97
C SER A 153 9.54 -0.38 -16.15
N TYR A 154 9.50 0.81 -15.53
CA TYR A 154 8.30 1.37 -14.93
C TYR A 154 7.24 1.67 -15.99
#